data_AF-A0A1H8UQB8-F1
#
_entry.id   AF-A0A1H8UQB8-F1
#
_cell.length_a   1.000
_cell.length_b   1.000
_cell.length_c   1.000
_cell.angle_alpha   90.00
_cell.angle_beta   90.00
_cell.angle_gamma   90.00
#
_symmetry.space_group_name_H-M   'P 1'
#
loop_
_entity.id
_entity.type
_entity.pdbx_description
1 polymer ?
#
loop_
_entity_poly.entity_id
_entity_poly.type
_entity_poly.pdbx_seq_one_letter_code
_entity_poly.pdbx_strand_id
1 'polypeptide(L)'
;MIEYFGREPSQSGTSYSGLSEQRRSDKQRGGLLRRDFLKTSGVGLLGALLSSSGTAAGTTPRKTRASFFTETKRQAARDNIDTYSPVNQFEHELREGVSEFVIREGTGGVGVSREQSYQSEWSTTIFDPSGGSHEWRGLSTTANSPDVDVSVYVNSSPTGTDTHWHHVQAVYLGQDADGRHVCAGIGNHSTGKDPRIGLYYPEDNEWETYDSMDDWEKQAWYALDVSTQGTTVEISLRSTASGTVHASGSYLLPSETDEKVGIFGALGKGQTGDLYFDEFTLDGIQTEFLQSDFTERQKVTTTNLALSTQDGGTYAGTDVPKPEYGEDTEYNDAIGNGFNYLYDVERDSDPASQFSVEWDVRDHWDVRPDNAEDVKLRLTMLTQCDDVAIASGDPPQRWNNPGTFKYLLTHRRTLGGSSSFQSVIESYDGERFIEQVTEVPVTSSDPTARAVRVTLNSGRTDYIASATVRPTGEPVEHTVDDTFTFDGAFAVYSVDASGNHEHAYLLNGTTLDVGGETLIEQRPRVEGVVEDFTRELTLDNALQIQVTSGSLDTQLAEKLVGSWVYADAVDERNGAYEVVGVENVTSTTATLKLGEQTTVKEFTDPNDPSAGYEYLLGENGNFSIPLSSTWSS
;
A
#
# COMPACT_ATOMS: atom_id res chain seq x y z
N MET A 1 14.85 3.28 -53.48
CA MET A 1 14.29 2.77 -54.74
C MET A 1 14.80 1.34 -54.89
N ILE A 2 13.92 0.36 -54.66
CA ILE A 2 13.81 -0.97 -55.30
C ILE A 2 15.09 -1.84 -55.25
N GLU A 3 15.12 -2.85 -54.35
CA GLU A 3 15.08 -4.32 -54.64
C GLU A 3 16.40 -4.87 -55.21
N TYR A 4 16.91 -6.09 -54.99
CA TYR A 4 16.58 -7.31 -54.23
C TYR A 4 17.80 -8.26 -54.41
N PHE A 5 17.84 -9.34 -53.63
CA PHE A 5 18.61 -10.59 -53.81
C PHE A 5 20.15 -10.50 -53.72
N GLY A 6 20.86 -11.21 -52.83
CA GLY A 6 20.57 -12.51 -52.24
C GLY A 6 21.53 -13.55 -52.82
N ARG A 7 22.57 -13.91 -52.06
CA ARG A 7 23.19 -15.25 -52.03
C ARG A 7 24.40 -15.26 -51.09
N GLU A 8 24.17 -15.87 -49.93
CA GLU A 8 25.17 -16.67 -49.21
C GLU A 8 25.56 -17.90 -50.08
N PRO A 9 26.71 -18.59 -49.86
CA PRO A 9 26.95 -19.21 -48.56
C PRO A 9 28.41 -19.44 -48.10
N SER A 10 28.43 -19.84 -46.81
CA SER A 10 29.25 -20.89 -46.20
C SER A 10 30.71 -20.62 -45.84
N GLN A 11 30.88 -20.46 -44.53
CA GLN A 11 31.67 -21.32 -43.64
C GLN A 11 33.15 -21.59 -43.96
N SER A 12 34.00 -21.07 -43.10
CA SER A 12 34.96 -21.80 -42.24
C SER A 12 35.88 -20.74 -41.65
N GLY A 13 35.99 -20.59 -40.34
CA GLY A 13 36.74 -21.49 -39.49
C GLY A 13 37.73 -20.61 -38.71
N THR A 14 37.54 -20.57 -37.39
CA THR A 14 38.57 -20.49 -36.34
C THR A 14 39.95 -19.89 -36.68
N SER A 15 40.36 -18.83 -35.98
CA SER A 15 41.23 -18.97 -34.79
C SER A 15 41.87 -17.64 -34.35
N TYR A 16 41.65 -17.32 -33.08
CA TYR A 16 42.61 -16.93 -32.04
C TYR A 16 43.72 -15.88 -32.25
N SER A 17 43.79 -15.03 -31.21
CA SER A 17 44.93 -14.28 -30.66
C SER A 17 45.39 -13.07 -31.49
N GLY A 18 45.63 -11.90 -30.91
CA GLY A 18 45.69 -11.48 -29.52
C GLY A 18 46.55 -10.21 -29.46
N LEU A 19 46.38 -9.43 -28.38
CA LEU A 19 47.30 -8.39 -27.91
C LEU A 19 47.39 -7.14 -28.81
N SER A 20 47.45 -5.90 -28.33
CA SER A 20 47.55 -5.37 -26.98
C SER A 20 47.26 -3.87 -27.04
N GLU A 21 46.65 -3.38 -25.96
CA GLU A 21 46.94 -2.14 -25.25
C GLU A 21 47.55 -0.95 -26.01
N GLN A 22 46.81 0.15 -26.03
CA GLN A 22 47.32 1.43 -25.51
C GLN A 22 46.20 2.44 -25.30
N ARG A 23 45.84 2.68 -24.03
CA ARG A 23 45.91 3.99 -23.34
C ARG A 23 45.04 3.98 -22.07
N ARG A 24 45.73 3.92 -20.93
CA ARG A 24 45.26 4.42 -19.63
C ARG A 24 45.09 5.93 -19.70
N SER A 25 44.07 6.44 -19.04
CA SER A 25 44.11 7.71 -18.28
C SER A 25 42.88 7.81 -17.39
N ASP A 26 43.07 7.46 -16.11
CA ASP A 26 42.45 7.99 -14.90
C ASP A 26 41.07 8.66 -14.98
N LYS A 27 40.07 8.02 -14.36
CA LYS A 27 38.90 8.70 -13.80
C LYS A 27 39.04 8.73 -12.28
N GLN A 28 39.27 9.93 -11.76
CA GLN A 28 39.21 10.27 -10.35
C GLN A 28 37.83 9.93 -9.77
N ARG A 29 37.86 9.30 -8.59
CA ARG A 29 36.74 9.21 -7.66
C ARG A 29 36.41 10.60 -7.14
N GLY A 30 35.24 11.13 -7.51
CA GLY A 30 34.61 12.27 -6.85
C GLY A 30 33.48 11.76 -5.96
N GLY A 31 33.56 12.05 -4.66
CA GLY A 31 32.54 11.69 -3.68
C GLY A 31 31.25 12.46 -3.93
N LEU A 32 30.13 11.74 -3.91
CA LEU A 32 28.80 12.34 -3.82
C LEU A 32 28.56 12.74 -2.36
N LEU A 33 28.43 14.05 -2.16
CA LEU A 33 28.14 14.68 -0.88
C LEU A 33 26.66 14.45 -0.50
N ARG A 34 26.43 14.11 0.78
CA ARG A 34 25.13 14.02 1.47
C ARG A 34 24.44 15.39 1.55
N ARG A 35 23.90 15.93 0.45
CA ARG A 35 23.23 17.24 0.50
C ARG A 35 21.91 17.41 -0.26
N ASP A 36 21.34 16.36 -0.83
CA ASP A 36 20.06 16.46 -1.56
C ASP A 36 18.92 15.60 -0.98
N PHE A 37 19.02 15.14 0.27
CA PHE A 37 18.00 14.31 0.93
C PHE A 37 16.86 15.10 1.62
N LEU A 38 16.87 16.44 1.58
CA LEU A 38 15.92 17.30 2.32
C LEU A 38 14.88 18.04 1.44
N LYS A 39 14.70 17.65 0.17
CA LYS A 39 13.70 18.26 -0.71
C LYS A 39 12.40 17.44 -0.87
N THR A 40 12.32 16.25 -0.30
CA THR A 40 11.18 15.34 -0.54
C THR A 40 10.59 14.73 0.73
N SER A 41 10.99 15.20 1.91
CA SER A 41 10.48 14.73 3.20
C SER A 41 10.35 15.93 4.15
N GLY A 42 9.13 16.45 4.25
CA GLY A 42 8.78 17.55 5.12
C GLY A 42 7.67 18.40 4.52
N VAL A 43 6.51 18.41 5.18
CA VAL A 43 5.25 19.08 4.77
C VAL A 43 4.46 18.30 3.72
N GLY A 44 3.89 17.16 4.14
CA GLY A 44 2.66 16.67 3.53
C GLY A 44 1.57 17.71 3.78
N LEU A 45 1.16 18.39 2.71
CA LEU A 45 0.16 19.45 2.71
C LEU A 45 -1.16 18.95 3.33
N LEU A 46 -1.64 19.66 4.35
CA LEU A 46 -3.04 19.76 4.74
C LEU A 46 -3.83 20.35 3.56
N GLY A 47 -4.29 19.49 2.67
CA GLY A 47 -5.13 19.83 1.52
C GLY A 47 -6.52 19.23 1.64
N ALA A 48 -7.35 19.77 2.55
CA ALA A 48 -8.82 19.81 2.45
C ALA A 48 -9.41 20.26 3.79
N LEU A 49 -9.73 21.55 3.94
CA LEU A 49 -10.72 22.04 4.91
C LEU A 49 -11.11 23.49 4.56
N LEU A 50 -11.71 23.67 3.37
CA LEU A 50 -12.47 24.88 3.04
C LEU A 50 -13.63 24.51 2.09
N SER A 51 -14.76 24.08 2.63
CA SER A 51 -16.08 24.42 2.10
C SER A 51 -17.21 24.19 3.13
N SER A 52 -18.10 25.19 3.16
CA SER A 52 -19.45 25.28 3.74
C SER A 52 -19.70 24.92 5.23
N SER A 53 -19.85 25.99 6.02
CA SER A 53 -20.86 26.03 7.09
C SER A 53 -22.27 25.88 6.47
N GLY A 54 -22.79 24.66 6.48
CA GLY A 54 -24.16 24.37 6.04
C GLY A 54 -24.66 23.04 6.59
N THR A 55 -25.57 23.10 7.55
CA THR A 55 -26.38 21.95 7.99
C THR A 55 -27.26 21.43 6.85
N ALA A 56 -27.12 20.16 6.47
CA ALA A 56 -28.22 19.18 6.37
C ALA A 56 -27.75 17.87 5.71
N ALA A 57 -28.26 16.75 6.23
CA ALA A 57 -28.05 15.40 5.74
C ALA A 57 -28.47 15.24 4.27
N GLY A 58 -27.55 14.71 3.44
CA GLY A 58 -27.80 14.27 2.08
C GLY A 58 -27.35 12.82 1.90
N THR A 59 -28.29 11.94 1.61
CA THR A 59 -28.09 10.52 1.33
C THR A 59 -27.47 10.31 -0.06
N THR A 60 -26.15 10.10 -0.15
CA THR A 60 -25.46 9.12 -1.04
C THR A 60 -23.93 9.32 -0.99
N PRO A 61 -23.13 8.27 -0.78
CA PRO A 61 -21.68 8.38 -0.94
C PRO A 61 -21.33 8.25 -2.43
N ARG A 62 -21.06 9.36 -3.11
CA ARG A 62 -20.48 9.33 -4.47
C ARG A 62 -19.01 9.73 -4.40
N LYS A 63 -18.13 8.73 -4.41
CA LYS A 63 -16.70 8.92 -4.71
C LYS A 63 -16.56 9.31 -6.19
N THR A 64 -16.22 10.56 -6.48
CA THR A 64 -15.85 10.96 -7.84
C THR A 64 -14.37 10.70 -8.10
N ARG A 65 -14.09 9.57 -8.77
CA ARG A 65 -12.92 9.43 -9.64
C ARG A 65 -13.35 8.60 -10.84
N ALA A 66 -13.75 9.26 -11.93
CA ALA A 66 -13.86 8.59 -13.22
C ALA A 66 -12.45 8.45 -13.78
N SER A 67 -11.79 7.32 -13.49
CA SER A 67 -10.50 6.99 -14.10
C SER A 67 -10.77 6.29 -15.44
N PHE A 68 -10.53 7.00 -16.55
CA PHE A 68 -10.54 6.39 -17.88
C PHE A 68 -9.17 5.75 -18.15
N PHE A 69 -9.14 4.42 -18.29
CA PHE A 69 -7.95 3.69 -18.70
C PHE A 69 -7.90 3.62 -20.24
N THR A 70 -7.00 4.38 -20.86
CA THR A 70 -6.67 4.24 -22.29
C THR A 70 -6.08 2.86 -22.57
N GLU A 71 -6.10 2.39 -23.82
CA GLU A 71 -5.44 1.11 -24.18
C GLU A 71 -3.95 1.13 -23.81
N THR A 72 -3.29 2.28 -23.95
CA THR A 72 -1.90 2.47 -23.52
C THR A 72 -1.74 2.39 -22.00
N LYS A 73 -2.69 2.93 -21.20
CA LYS A 73 -2.68 2.78 -19.73
C LYS A 73 -3.02 1.35 -19.30
N ARG A 74 -3.87 0.63 -20.05
CA ARG A 74 -4.14 -0.80 -19.84
C ARG A 74 -2.93 -1.66 -20.23
N GLN A 75 -2.25 -1.32 -21.31
CA GLN A 75 -1.03 -1.99 -21.72
C GLN A 75 0.10 -1.69 -20.76
N ALA A 76 0.32 -0.45 -20.33
CA ALA A 76 1.30 -0.11 -19.31
C ALA A 76 0.97 -0.73 -17.94
N ALA A 77 -0.31 -0.88 -17.60
CA ALA A 77 -0.72 -1.63 -16.41
C ALA A 77 -0.45 -3.13 -16.57
N ARG A 78 -0.70 -3.73 -17.74
CA ARG A 78 -0.36 -5.12 -18.06
C ARG A 78 1.16 -5.34 -18.08
N ASP A 79 1.90 -4.45 -18.71
CA ASP A 79 3.36 -4.46 -18.77
C ASP A 79 3.93 -4.28 -17.35
N ASN A 80 3.35 -3.40 -16.52
CA ASN A 80 3.72 -3.30 -15.10
C ASN A 80 3.37 -4.57 -14.35
N ILE A 81 2.18 -5.16 -14.54
CA ILE A 81 1.77 -6.45 -13.94
C ILE A 81 2.73 -7.58 -14.37
N ASP A 82 3.16 -7.60 -15.63
CA ASP A 82 4.12 -8.57 -16.18
C ASP A 82 5.57 -8.28 -15.71
N THR A 83 5.88 -7.05 -15.27
CA THR A 83 7.17 -6.66 -14.68
C THR A 83 7.19 -6.87 -13.16
N TYR A 84 6.03 -6.85 -12.51
CA TYR A 84 5.85 -7.28 -11.13
C TYR A 84 5.89 -8.80 -11.09
N SER A 85 7.10 -9.35 -10.90
CA SER A 85 7.22 -10.71 -10.38
C SER A 85 6.40 -10.76 -9.07
N PRO A 86 5.41 -11.65 -8.94
CA PRO A 86 4.60 -11.76 -7.74
C PRO A 86 5.48 -12.39 -6.66
N VAL A 87 6.30 -11.56 -6.02
CA VAL A 87 7.05 -11.99 -4.86
C VAL A 87 6.13 -11.74 -3.67
N ASN A 88 5.19 -12.65 -3.45
CA ASN A 88 4.58 -12.87 -2.14
C ASN A 88 5.68 -13.38 -1.17
N GLN A 89 6.76 -12.62 -0.95
CA GLN A 89 7.78 -12.97 0.04
C GLN A 89 7.28 -12.52 1.40
N PHE A 90 6.46 -13.38 1.98
CA PHE A 90 6.34 -13.44 3.42
C PHE A 90 7.67 -13.93 3.98
N GLU A 91 8.25 -13.16 4.91
CA GLU A 91 9.38 -13.63 5.68
C GLU A 91 8.94 -14.80 6.55
N HIS A 92 9.61 -15.92 6.33
CA HIS A 92 9.45 -17.14 7.09
C HIS A 92 10.84 -17.68 7.39
N GLU A 93 10.98 -18.25 8.57
CA GLU A 93 12.15 -19.03 8.94
C GLU A 93 11.76 -20.52 8.92
N LEU A 94 12.69 -21.39 8.53
CA LEU A 94 12.49 -22.81 8.75
C LEU A 94 12.51 -23.08 10.26
N ARG A 95 11.53 -23.84 10.76
CA ARG A 95 11.54 -24.27 12.16
C ARG A 95 12.76 -25.15 12.45
N GLU A 96 13.17 -25.19 13.72
CA GLU A 96 14.29 -26.05 14.15
C GLU A 96 14.05 -27.51 13.72
N GLY A 97 15.06 -28.12 13.09
CA GLY A 97 14.99 -29.50 12.58
C GLY A 97 14.35 -29.64 11.19
N VAL A 98 13.84 -28.56 10.60
CA VAL A 98 13.33 -28.53 9.23
C VAL A 98 14.47 -28.21 8.25
N SER A 99 14.45 -28.84 7.09
CA SER A 99 15.41 -28.62 6.01
C SER A 99 14.69 -28.52 4.68
N GLU A 100 15.04 -27.48 3.93
CA GLU A 100 14.64 -27.30 2.54
C GLU A 100 15.59 -28.06 1.62
N PHE A 101 15.04 -28.71 0.59
CA PHE A 101 15.82 -29.40 -0.44
C PHE A 101 15.34 -29.02 -1.84
N VAL A 102 16.29 -28.94 -2.77
CA VAL A 102 16.05 -28.56 -4.18
C VAL A 102 16.58 -29.66 -5.08
N ILE A 103 15.69 -30.24 -5.88
CA ILE A 103 16.05 -31.25 -6.89
C ILE A 103 16.42 -30.58 -8.20
N ARG A 104 15.68 -29.53 -8.56
CA ARG A 104 15.87 -28.78 -9.80
C ARG A 104 15.74 -27.29 -9.51
N GLU A 105 16.83 -26.57 -9.74
CA GLU A 105 16.87 -25.11 -9.56
C GLU A 105 16.02 -24.40 -10.63
N GLY A 106 15.13 -23.52 -10.18
CA GLY A 106 14.33 -22.64 -11.01
C GLY A 106 14.31 -21.21 -10.43
N THR A 107 13.23 -20.49 -10.68
CA THR A 107 12.97 -19.15 -10.11
C THR A 107 11.92 -19.19 -9.00
N GLY A 108 11.48 -20.39 -8.63
CA GLY A 108 10.47 -20.64 -7.62
C GLY A 108 10.98 -20.52 -6.20
N GLY A 109 10.17 -20.97 -5.26
CA GLY A 109 10.52 -21.01 -3.86
C GLY A 109 9.49 -21.69 -2.98
N VAL A 110 9.79 -21.71 -1.69
CA VAL A 110 8.83 -22.00 -0.62
C VAL A 110 8.33 -20.68 -0.04
N GLY A 111 7.08 -20.65 0.38
CA GLY A 111 6.48 -19.50 1.05
C GLY A 111 5.32 -19.89 1.96
N VAL A 112 4.58 -18.86 2.39
CA VAL A 112 3.31 -18.99 3.10
C VAL A 112 2.24 -18.19 2.36
N SER A 113 0.97 -18.55 2.48
CA SER A 113 -0.13 -17.81 1.86
C SER A 113 -1.40 -17.84 2.70
N ARG A 114 -2.10 -16.69 2.75
CA ARG A 114 -3.46 -16.56 3.27
C ARG A 114 -4.53 -16.68 2.18
N GLU A 115 -4.13 -16.69 0.91
CA GLU A 115 -5.08 -16.70 -0.22
C GLU A 115 -5.83 -18.04 -0.29
N GLN A 116 -5.19 -19.11 0.13
CA GLN A 116 -5.76 -20.44 0.25
C GLN A 116 -5.24 -21.06 1.55
N SER A 117 -6.04 -21.04 2.62
CA SER A 117 -5.83 -21.91 3.79
C SER A 117 -7.03 -22.82 3.99
N TYR A 118 -6.84 -23.95 4.67
CA TYR A 118 -7.92 -24.90 4.95
C TYR A 118 -8.42 -24.74 6.39
N GLN A 119 -7.59 -25.06 7.38
CA GLN A 119 -7.95 -24.98 8.80
C GLN A 119 -7.04 -24.07 9.62
N SER A 120 -5.89 -23.70 9.06
CA SER A 120 -4.96 -22.76 9.67
C SER A 120 -5.17 -21.32 9.18
N GLU A 121 -4.46 -20.38 9.80
CA GLU A 121 -4.43 -18.98 9.35
C GLU A 121 -3.70 -18.80 8.01
N TRP A 122 -2.90 -19.79 7.57
CA TRP A 122 -2.07 -19.72 6.37
C TRP A 122 -1.60 -21.12 5.93
N SER A 123 -1.46 -21.36 4.63
CA SER A 123 -0.86 -22.59 4.09
C SER A 123 0.61 -22.40 3.73
N THR A 124 1.41 -23.46 3.75
CA THR A 124 2.72 -23.49 3.08
C THR A 124 2.53 -23.53 1.56
N THR A 125 3.28 -22.72 0.82
CA THR A 125 3.27 -22.71 -0.64
C THR A 125 4.59 -23.18 -1.21
N ILE A 126 4.52 -23.93 -2.31
CA ILE A 126 5.63 -24.15 -3.22
C ILE A 126 5.22 -23.54 -4.55
N PHE A 127 5.97 -22.54 -5.03
CA PHE A 127 5.56 -21.72 -6.16
C PHE A 127 6.65 -21.62 -7.23
N ASP A 128 6.24 -21.37 -8.48
CA ASP A 128 7.14 -21.02 -9.58
C ASP A 128 6.57 -19.82 -10.35
N PRO A 129 7.23 -18.65 -10.30
CA PRO A 129 6.76 -17.45 -10.97
C PRO A 129 7.09 -17.45 -12.48
N SER A 130 7.91 -18.37 -12.99
CA SER A 130 8.36 -18.33 -14.39
C SER A 130 7.78 -19.46 -15.25
N GLY A 131 7.42 -19.13 -16.49
CA GLY A 131 7.09 -20.15 -17.48
C GLY A 131 8.31 -20.90 -18.07
N GLY A 132 9.55 -20.54 -17.66
CA GLY A 132 10.78 -20.86 -18.39
C GLY A 132 11.78 -21.78 -17.67
N SER A 133 11.91 -21.67 -16.35
CA SER A 133 12.79 -22.48 -15.50
C SER A 133 11.97 -23.14 -14.42
N HIS A 134 12.07 -24.47 -14.27
CA HIS A 134 11.18 -25.26 -13.42
C HIS A 134 11.83 -25.57 -12.10
N GLU A 135 11.10 -25.26 -11.03
CA GLU A 135 11.56 -25.53 -9.68
C GLU A 135 10.90 -26.75 -9.06
N TRP A 136 11.72 -27.71 -8.62
CA TRP A 136 11.28 -28.88 -7.87
C TRP A 136 11.94 -28.87 -6.50
N ARG A 137 11.13 -28.72 -5.47
CA ARG A 137 11.58 -28.39 -4.12
C ARG A 137 10.67 -29.04 -3.09
N GLY A 138 11.19 -29.20 -1.89
CA GLY A 138 10.39 -29.62 -0.74
C GLY A 138 10.96 -29.15 0.58
N LEU A 139 10.17 -29.37 1.62
CA LEU A 139 10.56 -29.21 3.01
C LEU A 139 10.53 -30.58 3.67
N SER A 140 11.49 -30.83 4.54
CA SER A 140 11.62 -32.10 5.24
C SER A 140 11.94 -31.89 6.71
N THR A 141 11.51 -32.82 7.54
CA THR A 141 11.96 -33.01 8.92
C THR A 141 12.46 -34.44 9.10
N THR A 142 12.92 -34.79 10.30
CA THR A 142 13.34 -36.15 10.63
C THR A 142 12.25 -36.87 11.42
N ALA A 143 11.80 -38.01 10.90
CA ALA A 143 10.92 -38.95 11.58
C ALA A 143 11.72 -39.84 12.56
N ASN A 144 11.01 -40.53 13.46
CA ASN A 144 11.65 -41.49 14.37
C ASN A 144 11.94 -42.86 13.74
N SER A 145 11.38 -43.09 12.54
CA SER A 145 11.38 -44.36 11.81
C SER A 145 11.08 -44.07 10.33
N PRO A 146 11.51 -44.92 9.38
CA PRO A 146 11.02 -44.86 8.00
C PRO A 146 9.56 -45.29 7.85
N ASP A 147 9.01 -46.01 8.83
CA ASP A 147 7.58 -46.31 8.94
C ASP A 147 6.85 -45.11 9.56
N VAL A 148 6.07 -44.39 8.74
CA VAL A 148 5.39 -43.14 9.09
C VAL A 148 3.94 -43.15 8.63
N ASP A 149 3.08 -42.48 9.40
CA ASP A 149 1.72 -42.13 9.00
C ASP A 149 1.62 -40.62 8.81
N VAL A 150 1.47 -40.17 7.57
CA VAL A 150 1.37 -38.76 7.19
C VAL A 150 -0.04 -38.42 6.71
N SER A 151 -0.53 -37.26 7.14
CA SER A 151 -1.71 -36.61 6.54
C SER A 151 -1.38 -35.16 6.24
N VAL A 152 -1.72 -34.68 5.04
CA VAL A 152 -1.53 -33.27 4.65
C VAL A 152 -2.70 -32.84 3.77
N TYR A 153 -3.17 -31.61 3.94
CA TYR A 153 -4.17 -31.05 3.04
C TYR A 153 -3.50 -30.37 1.86
N VAL A 154 -4.00 -30.67 0.67
CA VAL A 154 -3.49 -30.13 -0.59
C VAL A 154 -4.64 -29.45 -1.33
N ASN A 155 -4.39 -28.25 -1.86
CA ASN A 155 -5.36 -27.55 -2.68
C ASN A 155 -5.10 -27.83 -4.15
N SER A 156 -6.15 -28.20 -4.87
CA SER A 156 -6.14 -28.40 -6.32
C SER A 156 -6.21 -27.05 -7.07
N SER A 157 -5.34 -26.11 -6.72
CA SER A 157 -5.30 -24.81 -7.39
C SER A 157 -4.83 -24.95 -8.84
N PRO A 158 -5.46 -24.24 -9.79
CA PRO A 158 -5.03 -24.27 -11.18
C PRO A 158 -3.65 -23.63 -11.32
N THR A 159 -2.75 -24.31 -12.02
CA THR A 159 -1.41 -23.82 -12.36
C THR A 159 -1.36 -23.45 -13.85
N GLY A 160 -0.88 -22.25 -14.20
CA GLY A 160 -0.75 -21.74 -15.58
C GLY A 160 -2.04 -21.18 -16.20
N THR A 161 -1.95 -20.77 -17.47
CA THR A 161 -3.05 -20.09 -18.22
C THR A 161 -4.00 -21.03 -18.96
N ASP A 162 -3.65 -22.31 -19.04
CA ASP A 162 -4.46 -23.31 -19.74
C ASP A 162 -5.24 -24.18 -18.75
N THR A 163 -6.18 -24.98 -19.27
CA THR A 163 -6.86 -26.03 -18.49
C THR A 163 -5.95 -27.20 -18.05
N HIS A 164 -4.64 -27.11 -18.27
CA HIS A 164 -3.67 -28.18 -18.09
C HIS A 164 -2.98 -28.12 -16.73
N TRP A 165 -2.64 -29.29 -16.19
CA TRP A 165 -2.01 -29.44 -14.88
C TRP A 165 -0.70 -30.18 -15.12
N HIS A 166 0.42 -29.48 -15.15
CA HIS A 166 1.72 -30.16 -15.09
C HIS A 166 2.31 -29.88 -13.72
N HIS A 167 1.83 -30.59 -12.69
CA HIS A 167 2.39 -30.45 -11.36
C HIS A 167 2.31 -31.74 -10.56
N VAL A 168 3.12 -31.80 -9.50
CA VAL A 168 3.11 -32.86 -8.48
C VAL A 168 2.95 -32.21 -7.12
N GLN A 169 2.02 -32.72 -6.33
CA GLN A 169 1.86 -32.43 -4.90
C GLN A 169 1.97 -33.76 -4.14
N ALA A 170 2.98 -33.88 -3.29
CA ALA A 170 3.28 -35.16 -2.66
C ALA A 170 3.83 -35.00 -1.24
N VAL A 171 3.73 -36.11 -0.49
CA VAL A 171 4.52 -36.33 0.72
C VAL A 171 5.90 -36.79 0.29
N TYR A 172 6.94 -36.13 0.79
CA TYR A 172 8.31 -36.58 0.65
C TYR A 172 8.59 -37.69 1.66
N LEU A 173 9.15 -38.81 1.21
CA LEU A 173 9.41 -40.02 2.02
C LEU A 173 10.90 -40.28 2.27
N GLY A 174 11.78 -39.34 1.88
CA GLY A 174 13.21 -39.50 2.07
C GLY A 174 13.95 -39.97 0.82
N GLN A 175 15.16 -40.48 1.02
CA GLN A 175 16.01 -41.03 -0.04
C GLN A 175 16.07 -42.56 0.04
N ASP A 176 16.00 -43.23 -1.12
CA ASP A 176 16.19 -44.69 -1.22
C ASP A 176 17.66 -45.10 -1.06
N ALA A 177 17.95 -46.41 -1.13
CA ALA A 177 19.30 -46.94 -0.97
C ALA A 177 20.30 -46.46 -2.04
N ASP A 178 19.81 -45.97 -3.18
CA ASP A 178 20.61 -45.39 -4.26
C ASP A 178 20.74 -43.86 -4.13
N GLY A 179 20.14 -43.26 -3.11
CA GLY A 179 20.16 -41.82 -2.83
C GLY A 179 19.16 -41.02 -3.66
N ARG A 180 18.18 -41.67 -4.29
CA ARG A 180 17.12 -41.00 -5.07
C ARG A 180 15.99 -40.55 -4.15
N HIS A 181 15.44 -39.36 -4.39
CA HIS A 181 14.31 -38.86 -3.63
C HIS A 181 13.04 -39.63 -3.99
N VAL A 182 12.28 -40.01 -2.97
CA VAL A 182 11.01 -40.72 -3.13
C VAL A 182 9.87 -39.82 -2.67
N CYS A 183 8.89 -39.62 -3.53
CA CYS A 183 7.68 -38.86 -3.21
C CYS A 183 6.44 -39.74 -3.42
N ALA A 184 5.47 -39.65 -2.53
CA ALA A 184 4.20 -40.35 -2.61
C ALA A 184 3.05 -39.34 -2.64
N GLY A 185 2.26 -39.36 -3.70
CA GLY A 185 1.19 -38.39 -3.82
C GLY A 185 0.54 -38.37 -5.19
N ILE A 186 0.25 -37.16 -5.64
CA ILE A 186 -0.60 -36.92 -6.80
C ILE A 186 0.07 -36.01 -7.81
N GLY A 187 -0.30 -36.16 -9.07
CA GLY A 187 0.11 -35.21 -10.08
C GLY A 187 -0.47 -35.49 -11.45
N ASN A 188 -0.25 -34.56 -12.36
CA ASN A 188 -0.65 -34.68 -13.74
C ASN A 188 0.55 -34.37 -14.65
N HIS A 189 0.75 -35.24 -15.65
CA HIS A 189 1.91 -35.19 -16.54
C HIS A 189 1.41 -35.35 -17.97
N SER A 190 1.52 -34.28 -18.78
CA SER A 190 1.18 -34.18 -20.22
C SER A 190 -0.30 -34.07 -20.60
N THR A 191 -0.55 -33.43 -21.74
CA THR A 191 -1.88 -33.21 -22.33
C THR A 191 -2.60 -34.53 -22.62
N GLY A 192 -3.86 -34.63 -22.16
CA GLY A 192 -4.76 -35.75 -22.46
C GLY A 192 -4.50 -37.04 -21.68
N LYS A 193 -3.80 -36.96 -20.53
CA LYS A 193 -3.69 -38.06 -19.58
C LYS A 193 -4.47 -37.73 -18.31
N ASP A 194 -5.11 -38.75 -17.76
CA ASP A 194 -5.78 -38.67 -16.47
C ASP A 194 -4.72 -38.39 -15.37
N PRO A 195 -5.07 -37.64 -14.31
CA PRO A 195 -4.25 -37.50 -13.12
C PRO A 195 -3.82 -38.85 -12.54
N ARG A 196 -2.75 -38.83 -11.75
CA ARG A 196 -2.13 -40.03 -11.17
C ARG A 196 -2.04 -39.93 -9.67
N ILE A 197 -2.11 -41.09 -9.03
CA ILE A 197 -1.74 -41.31 -7.63
C ILE A 197 -0.67 -42.41 -7.59
N GLY A 198 0.39 -42.24 -6.80
CA GLY A 198 1.48 -43.22 -6.77
C GLY A 198 2.81 -42.72 -6.24
N LEU A 199 3.88 -43.42 -6.63
CA LEU A 199 5.27 -43.09 -6.31
C LEU A 199 5.92 -42.32 -7.46
N TYR A 200 6.52 -41.18 -7.12
CA TYR A 200 7.20 -40.27 -8.04
C TYR A 200 8.67 -40.12 -7.63
N TYR A 201 9.56 -40.23 -8.62
CA TYR A 201 11.00 -40.06 -8.47
C TYR A 201 11.41 -38.77 -9.20
N PRO A 202 11.67 -37.69 -8.46
CA PRO A 202 11.98 -36.39 -9.03
C PRO A 202 13.18 -36.43 -9.98
N GLU A 203 14.24 -37.17 -9.68
CA GLU A 203 15.45 -37.22 -10.51
C GLU A 203 15.19 -37.74 -11.93
N ASP A 204 14.29 -38.72 -12.03
CA ASP A 204 13.93 -39.36 -13.29
C ASP A 204 12.76 -38.62 -13.99
N ASN A 205 12.08 -37.73 -13.26
CA ASN A 205 10.83 -37.09 -13.67
C ASN A 205 9.74 -38.10 -14.09
N GLU A 206 9.69 -39.24 -13.40
CA GLU A 206 8.81 -40.35 -13.74
C GLU A 206 8.07 -40.88 -12.52
N TRP A 207 6.87 -41.39 -12.79
CA TRP A 207 6.09 -42.15 -11.83
C TRP A 207 6.46 -43.62 -11.98
N GLU A 208 7.17 -44.19 -11.01
CA GLU A 208 7.65 -45.57 -11.09
C GLU A 208 6.49 -46.56 -11.01
N THR A 209 5.59 -46.35 -10.05
CA THR A 209 4.34 -47.10 -9.90
C THR A 209 3.21 -46.14 -9.60
N TYR A 210 2.09 -46.26 -10.31
CA TYR A 210 0.95 -45.36 -10.18
C TYR A 210 -0.33 -45.98 -10.71
N ASP A 211 -1.45 -45.47 -10.23
CA ASP A 211 -2.77 -45.68 -10.81
C ASP A 211 -3.27 -44.37 -11.43
N SER A 212 -4.03 -44.48 -12.52
CA SER A 212 -4.82 -43.35 -13.03
C SER A 212 -6.00 -43.09 -12.09
N MET A 213 -6.36 -41.82 -11.91
CA MET A 213 -7.57 -41.42 -11.17
C MET A 213 -8.39 -40.42 -11.97
N ASP A 214 -9.67 -40.32 -11.64
CA ASP A 214 -10.56 -39.31 -12.22
C ASP A 214 -10.06 -37.91 -11.86
N ASP A 215 -10.36 -36.93 -12.73
CA ASP A 215 -10.13 -35.51 -12.43
C ASP A 215 -10.76 -35.14 -11.08
N TRP A 216 -10.04 -34.33 -10.31
CA TRP A 216 -10.56 -33.73 -9.08
C TRP A 216 -11.17 -32.35 -9.35
N GLU A 217 -11.99 -31.88 -8.42
CA GLU A 217 -12.55 -30.53 -8.47
C GLU A 217 -11.42 -29.50 -8.37
N LYS A 218 -11.51 -28.41 -9.13
CA LYS A 218 -10.51 -27.33 -9.08
C LYS A 218 -10.75 -26.45 -7.87
N GLN A 219 -9.67 -25.89 -7.32
CA GLN A 219 -9.71 -25.00 -6.14
C GLN A 219 -10.41 -25.65 -4.94
N ALA A 220 -10.25 -26.96 -4.80
CA ALA A 220 -10.83 -27.75 -3.74
C ALA A 220 -9.72 -28.35 -2.87
N TRP A 221 -9.99 -28.47 -1.59
CA TRP A 221 -9.08 -29.09 -0.63
C TRP A 221 -9.29 -30.60 -0.55
N TYR A 222 -8.19 -31.33 -0.58
CA TYR A 222 -8.16 -32.78 -0.39
C TYR A 222 -7.22 -33.13 0.76
N ALA A 223 -7.58 -34.14 1.54
CA ALA A 223 -6.66 -34.78 2.48
C ALA A 223 -5.86 -35.84 1.71
N LEU A 224 -4.54 -35.71 1.69
CA LEU A 224 -3.60 -36.69 1.17
C LEU A 224 -2.98 -37.44 2.36
N ASP A 225 -3.35 -38.70 2.51
CA ASP A 225 -2.81 -39.59 3.54
C ASP A 225 -1.81 -40.56 2.91
N VAL A 226 -0.65 -40.72 3.55
CA VAL A 226 0.43 -41.62 3.14
C VAL A 226 0.90 -42.41 4.35
N SER A 227 0.92 -43.74 4.25
CA SER A 227 1.42 -44.63 5.30
C SER A 227 2.52 -45.53 4.76
N THR A 228 3.65 -45.62 5.45
CA THR A 228 4.76 -46.51 5.09
C THR A 228 4.94 -47.61 6.14
N GLN A 229 5.12 -48.84 5.67
CA GLN A 229 5.37 -50.02 6.49
C GLN A 229 6.39 -50.92 5.77
N GLY A 230 7.65 -50.86 6.20
CA GLY A 230 8.80 -51.40 5.47
C GLY A 230 8.88 -50.77 4.07
N THR A 231 8.77 -51.60 3.04
CA THR A 231 8.76 -51.12 1.65
C THR A 231 7.35 -50.91 1.08
N THR A 232 6.29 -51.12 1.85
CA THR A 232 4.90 -50.89 1.40
C THR A 232 4.49 -49.45 1.69
N VAL A 233 3.92 -48.78 0.70
CA VAL A 233 3.40 -47.41 0.79
C VAL A 233 1.93 -47.42 0.40
N GLU A 234 1.06 -47.05 1.33
CA GLU A 234 -0.36 -46.84 1.10
C GLU A 234 -0.62 -45.35 0.90
N ILE A 235 -1.35 -44.98 -0.15
CA ILE A 235 -1.68 -43.59 -0.47
C ILE A 235 -3.21 -43.48 -0.60
N SER A 236 -3.82 -42.47 0.02
CA SER A 236 -5.24 -42.15 -0.14
C SER A 236 -5.45 -40.65 -0.31
N LEU A 237 -6.30 -40.26 -1.25
CA LEU A 237 -6.77 -38.90 -1.45
C LEU A 237 -8.26 -38.84 -1.13
N ARG A 238 -8.66 -38.01 -0.16
CA ARG A 238 -10.06 -37.83 0.25
C ARG A 238 -10.53 -36.40 0.06
N SER A 239 -11.73 -36.22 -0.48
CA SER A 239 -12.34 -34.89 -0.53
C SER A 239 -12.68 -34.41 0.88
N THR A 240 -12.24 -33.20 1.23
CA THR A 240 -12.56 -32.60 2.53
C THR A 240 -14.04 -32.21 2.66
N ALA A 241 -14.69 -31.87 1.54
CA ALA A 241 -16.08 -31.45 1.51
C ALA A 241 -17.06 -32.62 1.74
N SER A 242 -16.79 -33.78 1.14
CA SER A 242 -17.67 -34.95 1.21
C SER A 242 -17.17 -36.05 2.15
N GLY A 243 -15.88 -36.06 2.50
CA GLY A 243 -15.21 -37.13 3.21
C GLY A 243 -15.00 -38.41 2.38
N THR A 244 -15.35 -38.40 1.09
CA THR A 244 -15.24 -39.59 0.23
C THR A 244 -13.81 -39.78 -0.27
N VAL A 245 -13.35 -41.03 -0.30
CA VAL A 245 -12.09 -41.41 -0.96
C VAL A 245 -12.24 -41.17 -2.46
N HIS A 246 -11.43 -40.25 -2.99
CA HIS A 246 -11.34 -39.92 -4.41
C HIS A 246 -10.44 -40.92 -5.13
N ALA A 247 -9.28 -41.22 -4.55
CA ALA A 247 -8.32 -42.19 -5.07
C ALA A 247 -7.55 -42.87 -3.94
N SER A 248 -7.07 -44.09 -4.16
CA SER A 248 -6.15 -44.78 -3.24
C SER A 248 -5.40 -45.91 -3.94
N GLY A 249 -4.20 -46.23 -3.46
CA GLY A 249 -3.43 -47.35 -3.95
C GLY A 249 -2.34 -47.81 -2.99
N SER A 250 -1.83 -49.02 -3.23
CA SER A 250 -0.77 -49.68 -2.47
C SER A 250 0.42 -49.93 -3.39
N TYR A 251 1.59 -49.41 -3.01
CA TYR A 251 2.79 -49.37 -3.83
C TYR A 251 3.98 -49.98 -3.08
N LEU A 252 4.96 -50.47 -3.83
CA LEU A 252 6.16 -51.09 -3.27
C LEU A 252 7.39 -50.27 -3.65
N LEU A 253 8.16 -49.89 -2.62
CA LEU A 253 9.47 -49.29 -2.78
C LEU A 253 10.52 -50.36 -3.10
N PRO A 254 11.54 -50.02 -3.91
CA PRO A 254 12.68 -50.90 -4.14
C PRO A 254 13.48 -51.20 -2.86
N SER A 255 13.53 -50.25 -1.93
CA SER A 255 14.16 -50.35 -0.61
C SER A 255 13.44 -49.44 0.38
N GLU A 256 13.67 -49.63 1.68
CA GLU A 256 13.32 -48.63 2.69
C GLU A 256 14.06 -47.31 2.38
N THR A 257 13.46 -46.19 2.78
CA THR A 257 14.04 -44.86 2.69
C THR A 257 14.75 -44.47 3.99
N ASP A 258 15.48 -43.36 3.97
CA ASP A 258 15.98 -42.75 5.20
C ASP A 258 14.84 -42.12 6.05
N GLU A 259 15.18 -41.65 7.25
CA GLU A 259 14.21 -41.13 8.22
C GLU A 259 13.75 -39.69 7.90
N LYS A 260 13.78 -39.27 6.62
CA LYS A 260 13.33 -37.95 6.20
C LYS A 260 11.89 -37.99 5.69
N VAL A 261 11.09 -37.02 6.12
CA VAL A 261 9.68 -36.92 5.72
C VAL A 261 9.25 -35.47 5.59
N GLY A 262 8.35 -35.16 4.66
CA GLY A 262 7.78 -33.82 4.57
C GLY A 262 6.90 -33.61 3.34
N ILE A 263 6.98 -32.42 2.73
CA ILE A 263 6.18 -32.05 1.55
C ILE A 263 7.06 -31.81 0.33
N PHE A 264 6.53 -32.11 -0.85
CA PHE A 264 7.19 -31.90 -2.13
C PHE A 264 6.22 -31.31 -3.16
N GLY A 265 6.71 -30.30 -3.88
CA GLY A 265 6.00 -29.63 -4.96
C GLY A 265 6.87 -29.54 -6.21
N ALA A 266 6.28 -29.88 -7.36
CA ALA A 266 6.92 -29.72 -8.65
C ALA A 266 5.97 -29.06 -9.64
N LEU A 267 6.42 -27.99 -10.30
CA LEU A 267 5.72 -27.36 -11.41
C LEU A 267 6.44 -27.69 -12.73
N GLY A 268 5.65 -27.97 -13.76
CA GLY A 268 6.11 -28.40 -15.07
C GLY A 268 6.31 -27.24 -16.05
N LYS A 269 6.81 -27.58 -17.25
CA LYS A 269 7.17 -26.56 -18.24
C LYS A 269 6.00 -25.73 -18.75
N GLY A 270 6.14 -24.40 -18.67
CA GLY A 270 5.12 -23.44 -19.09
C GLY A 270 3.97 -23.28 -18.10
N GLN A 271 4.15 -23.71 -16.85
CA GLN A 271 3.20 -23.49 -15.76
C GLN A 271 3.73 -22.39 -14.84
N THR A 272 2.81 -21.63 -14.26
CA THR A 272 3.08 -20.65 -13.20
C THR A 272 2.04 -20.83 -12.10
N GLY A 273 2.35 -20.40 -10.88
CA GLY A 273 1.40 -20.40 -9.77
C GLY A 273 1.90 -21.16 -8.55
N ASP A 274 0.96 -21.49 -7.67
CA ASP A 274 1.23 -21.92 -6.30
C ASP A 274 0.61 -23.29 -6.01
N LEU A 275 1.40 -24.15 -5.37
CA LEU A 275 0.95 -25.42 -4.80
C LEU A 275 0.81 -25.23 -3.29
N TYR A 276 -0.40 -25.41 -2.77
CA TYR A 276 -0.72 -25.16 -1.38
C TYR A 276 -0.76 -26.45 -0.56
N PHE A 277 -0.14 -26.41 0.62
CA PHE A 277 -0.10 -27.46 1.62
C PHE A 277 -0.53 -26.90 2.97
N ASP A 278 -1.43 -27.57 3.67
CA ASP A 278 -1.91 -27.15 4.99
C ASP A 278 -1.98 -28.34 5.97
N GLU A 279 -1.84 -28.03 7.26
CA GLU A 279 -1.98 -28.96 8.40
C GLU A 279 -1.27 -30.32 8.19
N PHE A 280 0.03 -30.27 7.94
CA PHE A 280 0.86 -31.47 7.85
C PHE A 280 0.94 -32.16 9.22
N THR A 281 0.55 -33.43 9.27
CA THR A 281 0.54 -34.28 10.46
C THR A 281 1.41 -35.50 10.23
N LEU A 282 2.33 -35.75 11.15
CA LEU A 282 3.25 -36.90 11.16
C LEU A 282 3.00 -37.74 12.40
N ASP A 283 2.64 -39.01 12.22
CA ASP A 283 2.31 -39.98 13.29
C ASP A 283 1.26 -39.44 14.27
N GLY A 284 0.28 -38.70 13.75
CA GLY A 284 -0.77 -38.03 14.54
C GLY A 284 -0.34 -36.74 15.25
N ILE A 285 0.88 -36.26 15.02
CA ILE A 285 1.40 -35.00 15.56
C ILE A 285 1.48 -33.96 14.45
N GLN A 286 0.73 -32.87 14.61
CA GLN A 286 0.82 -31.71 13.72
C GLN A 286 2.25 -31.15 13.73
N THR A 287 2.86 -31.06 12.56
CA THR A 287 4.24 -30.61 12.37
C THR A 287 4.24 -29.43 11.41
N GLU A 288 4.64 -28.26 11.90
CA GLU A 288 4.82 -27.08 11.07
C GLU A 288 6.25 -27.03 10.52
N PHE A 289 6.39 -26.68 9.23
CA PHE A 289 7.71 -26.51 8.61
C PHE A 289 8.26 -25.10 8.77
N LEU A 290 7.37 -24.11 8.75
CA LEU A 290 7.71 -22.70 8.69
C LEU A 290 7.29 -22.02 9.99
N GLN A 291 8.15 -21.11 10.46
CA GLN A 291 7.80 -20.08 11.42
C GLN A 291 7.64 -18.79 10.63
N SER A 292 6.40 -18.37 10.43
CA SER A 292 6.07 -17.10 9.79
C SER A 292 5.63 -16.09 10.84
N ASP A 293 6.16 -14.88 10.77
CA ASP A 293 5.70 -13.73 11.57
C ASP A 293 4.37 -13.19 10.99
N PHE A 294 3.30 -13.99 11.05
CA PHE A 294 1.93 -13.50 10.82
C PHE A 294 1.38 -12.73 12.03
N THR A 295 2.12 -12.64 13.13
CA THR A 295 1.83 -11.66 14.16
C THR A 295 1.82 -10.29 13.52
N GLU A 296 0.61 -9.77 13.32
CA GLU A 296 0.29 -8.43 12.86
C GLU A 296 1.02 -7.46 13.79
N ARG A 297 2.28 -7.13 13.46
CA ARG A 297 3.10 -6.13 14.15
C ARG A 297 2.60 -4.72 13.82
N GLN A 298 1.28 -4.52 13.62
CA GLN A 298 0.70 -3.20 13.84
C GLN A 298 0.59 -2.97 15.34
N LYS A 299 1.74 -2.96 16.00
CA LYS A 299 1.83 -2.65 17.41
C LYS A 299 1.50 -1.17 17.54
N VAL A 300 0.31 -0.90 18.05
CA VAL A 300 -0.04 0.45 18.48
C VAL A 300 0.39 0.61 19.93
N THR A 301 1.17 1.66 20.20
CA THR A 301 1.52 2.04 21.56
C THR A 301 0.95 3.41 21.87
N THR A 302 0.62 3.64 23.13
CA THR A 302 0.02 4.89 23.57
C THR A 302 0.80 5.48 24.74
N THR A 303 0.65 6.79 24.91
CA THR A 303 1.16 7.52 26.08
C THR A 303 0.04 8.43 26.57
N ASN A 304 -0.20 8.44 27.89
CA ASN A 304 -1.27 9.19 28.55
C ASN A 304 -2.70 8.82 28.12
N LEU A 305 -2.91 7.55 27.73
CA LEU A 305 -4.25 6.98 27.54
C LEU A 305 -4.42 5.78 28.47
N ALA A 306 -5.57 5.71 29.14
CA ALA A 306 -6.00 4.61 29.99
C ALA A 306 -7.07 3.79 29.26
N LEU A 307 -6.64 3.06 28.22
CA LEU A 307 -7.53 2.28 27.37
C LEU A 307 -8.13 1.08 28.10
N SER A 308 -9.41 0.83 27.85
CA SER A 308 -10.17 -0.31 28.34
C SER A 308 -10.89 -1.00 27.19
N THR A 309 -10.74 -2.32 27.08
CA THR A 309 -11.41 -3.11 26.05
C THR A 309 -12.92 -3.04 26.23
N GLN A 310 -13.63 -2.76 25.14
CA GLN A 310 -15.07 -2.80 25.07
C GLN A 310 -15.57 -4.25 25.13
N ASP A 311 -16.64 -4.51 25.90
CA ASP A 311 -17.22 -5.84 26.05
C ASP A 311 -18.06 -6.22 24.82
N GLY A 312 -17.37 -6.60 23.74
CA GLY A 312 -17.96 -7.05 22.49
C GLY A 312 -18.42 -5.95 21.53
N GLY A 313 -19.07 -6.40 20.45
CA GLY A 313 -19.63 -5.55 19.40
C GLY A 313 -18.59 -4.76 18.63
N THR A 314 -18.97 -3.56 18.22
CA THR A 314 -18.21 -2.67 17.33
C THR A 314 -18.16 -1.26 17.90
N TYR A 315 -17.50 -0.32 17.22
CA TYR A 315 -17.46 1.07 17.65
C TYR A 315 -18.86 1.71 17.69
N ALA A 316 -19.79 1.19 16.88
CA ALA A 316 -21.20 1.57 16.90
C ALA A 316 -21.93 1.20 18.20
N GLY A 317 -21.43 0.22 18.96
CA GLY A 317 -21.98 -0.19 20.25
C GLY A 317 -21.62 -1.64 20.61
N THR A 318 -21.68 -1.95 21.90
CA THR A 318 -21.41 -3.30 22.44
C THR A 318 -22.34 -4.37 21.87
N ASP A 319 -23.57 -4.01 21.52
CA ASP A 319 -24.58 -4.91 20.98
C ASP A 319 -24.67 -4.88 19.44
N VAL A 320 -23.79 -4.11 18.77
CA VAL A 320 -23.80 -3.98 17.30
C VAL A 320 -22.71 -4.88 16.71
N PRO A 321 -23.06 -5.99 16.03
CA PRO A 321 -22.07 -6.91 15.45
C PRO A 321 -21.38 -6.31 14.22
N LYS A 322 -20.18 -6.83 13.93
CA LYS A 322 -19.46 -6.55 12.69
C LYS A 322 -20.19 -7.26 11.53
N PRO A 323 -20.50 -6.56 10.42
CA PRO A 323 -21.07 -7.21 9.24
C PRO A 323 -20.13 -8.24 8.62
N GLU A 324 -20.67 -9.35 8.12
CA GLU A 324 -19.96 -10.27 7.23
C GLU A 324 -19.77 -9.67 5.83
N TYR A 325 -18.96 -10.33 5.00
CA TYR A 325 -18.69 -9.86 3.65
C TYR A 325 -19.97 -9.78 2.80
N GLY A 326 -20.29 -8.58 2.32
CA GLY A 326 -21.48 -8.33 1.51
C GLY A 326 -22.79 -8.33 2.30
N GLU A 327 -22.75 -8.46 3.63
CA GLU A 327 -23.92 -8.38 4.48
C GLU A 327 -24.42 -6.93 4.58
N ASP A 328 -25.73 -6.76 4.43
CA ASP A 328 -26.40 -5.51 4.74
C ASP A 328 -27.16 -5.66 6.06
N THR A 329 -26.72 -4.92 7.09
CA THR A 329 -27.22 -5.06 8.47
C THR A 329 -28.31 -4.02 8.77
N GLU A 330 -29.17 -4.30 9.76
CA GLU A 330 -30.17 -3.32 10.22
C GLU A 330 -29.52 -1.97 10.62
N TYR A 331 -28.30 -2.01 11.15
CA TYR A 331 -27.53 -0.81 11.46
C TYR A 331 -27.16 0.00 10.20
N ASN A 332 -26.77 -0.67 9.10
CA ASN A 332 -26.48 -0.01 7.83
C ASN A 332 -27.72 0.69 7.29
N ASP A 333 -28.87 0.01 7.31
CA ASP A 333 -30.16 0.56 6.86
C ASP A 333 -30.61 1.75 7.72
N ALA A 334 -30.45 1.67 9.04
CA ALA A 334 -30.94 2.69 9.97
C ALA A 334 -30.02 3.91 10.11
N ILE A 335 -28.69 3.71 10.12
CA ILE A 335 -27.70 4.74 10.47
C ILE A 335 -26.70 4.99 9.32
N GLY A 336 -26.19 3.93 8.69
CA GLY A 336 -25.36 4.03 7.47
C GLY A 336 -24.03 4.77 7.59
N ASN A 337 -23.47 4.94 8.80
CA ASN A 337 -22.21 5.67 9.02
C ASN A 337 -20.94 4.78 8.95
N GLY A 338 -21.10 3.46 8.89
CA GLY A 338 -20.01 2.50 8.80
C GLY A 338 -19.25 2.21 10.10
N PHE A 339 -19.68 2.73 11.26
CA PHE A 339 -19.00 2.48 12.54
C PHE A 339 -19.09 1.03 13.03
N ASN A 340 -20.00 0.24 12.48
CA ASN A 340 -20.09 -1.21 12.68
C ASN A 340 -18.97 -1.98 11.95
N TYR A 341 -18.20 -1.36 11.07
CA TYR A 341 -17.01 -1.99 10.47
C TYR A 341 -15.74 -1.79 11.31
N LEU A 342 -15.84 -1.11 12.46
CA LEU A 342 -14.74 -0.90 13.40
C LEU A 342 -14.94 -1.79 14.64
N TYR A 343 -14.03 -2.73 14.89
CA TYR A 343 -14.14 -3.76 15.93
C TYR A 343 -12.88 -3.80 16.80
N ASP A 344 -12.77 -4.76 17.74
CA ASP A 344 -11.71 -4.79 18.77
C ASP A 344 -11.49 -3.45 19.47
N VAL A 345 -12.60 -2.85 19.92
CA VAL A 345 -12.60 -1.47 20.39
C VAL A 345 -11.99 -1.38 21.78
N GLU A 346 -11.03 -0.48 21.94
CA GLU A 346 -10.51 -0.05 23.23
C GLU A 346 -10.83 1.42 23.44
N ARG A 347 -11.35 1.81 24.62
CA ARG A 347 -11.79 3.18 24.91
C ARG A 347 -11.11 3.76 26.14
N ASP A 348 -10.81 5.05 26.06
CA ASP A 348 -10.53 5.93 27.18
C ASP A 348 -11.62 7.02 27.22
N SER A 349 -12.44 7.00 28.28
CA SER A 349 -13.57 7.93 28.43
C SER A 349 -13.21 9.24 29.13
N ASP A 350 -11.97 9.40 29.57
CA ASP A 350 -11.47 10.62 30.22
C ASP A 350 -9.97 10.78 29.89
N PRO A 351 -9.63 10.95 28.60
CA PRO A 351 -8.24 11.01 28.16
C PRO A 351 -7.56 12.25 28.71
N ALA A 352 -6.23 12.15 28.93
CA ALA A 352 -5.44 13.32 29.30
C ALA A 352 -5.55 14.45 28.25
N SER A 353 -5.33 15.70 28.68
CA SER A 353 -5.38 16.87 27.78
C SER A 353 -4.37 16.81 26.63
N GLN A 354 -3.29 16.04 26.80
CA GLN A 354 -2.32 15.71 25.77
C GLN A 354 -1.96 14.23 25.85
N PHE A 355 -2.02 13.56 24.71
CA PHE A 355 -1.67 12.14 24.57
C PHE A 355 -1.00 11.87 23.24
N SER A 356 -0.46 10.68 23.07
CA SER A 356 0.06 10.25 21.77
C SER A 356 -0.26 8.79 21.47
N VAL A 357 -0.41 8.52 20.19
CA VAL A 357 -0.59 7.18 19.62
C VAL A 357 0.49 6.97 18.58
N GLU A 358 1.13 5.81 18.63
CA GLU A 358 2.24 5.47 17.76
C GLU A 358 2.00 4.12 17.11
N TRP A 359 2.11 4.10 15.79
CA TRP A 359 1.98 2.93 14.93
C TRP A 359 3.36 2.51 14.46
N ASP A 360 3.63 1.22 14.59
CA ASP A 360 4.70 0.55 13.86
C ASP A 360 4.26 0.35 12.40
N VAL A 361 4.99 0.92 11.45
CA VAL A 361 4.60 1.01 10.03
C VAL A 361 5.45 0.07 9.21
N ARG A 362 4.80 -0.79 8.43
CA ARG A 362 5.44 -1.66 7.46
C ARG A 362 5.29 -1.10 6.05
N ASP A 363 6.31 -1.31 5.22
CA ASP A 363 6.19 -1.10 3.78
C ASP A 363 5.44 -2.28 3.15
N HIS A 364 4.13 -2.12 2.98
CA HIS A 364 3.26 -3.11 2.36
C HIS A 364 3.35 -3.12 0.83
N TRP A 365 4.20 -2.29 0.21
CA TRP A 365 4.33 -2.22 -1.25
C TRP A 365 5.78 -2.41 -1.73
N ASP A 366 6.67 -2.83 -0.82
CA ASP A 366 8.10 -3.07 -1.06
C ASP A 366 8.77 -1.95 -1.87
N VAL A 367 8.38 -0.70 -1.59
CA VAL A 367 8.98 0.49 -2.20
C VAL A 367 10.39 0.71 -1.65
N ARG A 368 10.65 0.21 -0.44
CA ARG A 368 11.95 0.21 0.24
C ARG A 368 12.59 -1.18 0.19
N PRO A 369 13.93 -1.23 0.08
CA PRO A 369 14.68 -2.49 0.09
C PRO A 369 14.80 -3.15 1.48
N ASP A 370 14.39 -2.46 2.54
CA ASP A 370 14.53 -2.87 3.95
C ASP A 370 13.16 -3.03 4.65
N ASN A 371 12.08 -3.24 3.90
CA ASN A 371 10.70 -3.45 4.39
C ASN A 371 10.17 -2.40 5.38
N ALA A 372 10.82 -1.24 5.49
CA ALA A 372 10.58 -0.22 6.53
C ALA A 372 10.74 -0.75 7.97
N GLU A 373 11.67 -1.67 8.21
CA GLU A 373 12.02 -2.10 9.57
C GLU A 373 12.30 -0.88 10.48
N ASP A 374 11.53 -0.74 11.58
CA ASP A 374 11.62 0.35 12.58
C ASP A 374 11.10 1.74 12.15
N VAL A 375 10.33 1.81 11.05
CA VAL A 375 9.59 3.03 10.72
C VAL A 375 8.34 3.15 11.59
N LYS A 376 8.18 4.31 12.22
CA LYS A 376 7.05 4.62 13.09
C LYS A 376 6.33 5.86 12.62
N LEU A 377 5.01 5.85 12.80
CA LEU A 377 4.17 7.02 12.69
C LEU A 377 3.63 7.34 14.07
N ARG A 378 3.80 8.58 14.53
CA ARG A 378 3.30 9.03 15.82
C ARG A 378 2.40 10.23 15.64
N LEU A 379 1.19 10.16 16.21
CA LEU A 379 0.33 11.31 16.39
C LEU A 379 0.43 11.78 17.83
N THR A 380 0.74 13.05 18.04
CA THR A 380 0.64 13.74 19.34
C THR A 380 -0.57 14.66 19.31
N MET A 381 -1.60 14.34 20.10
CA MET A 381 -2.82 15.13 20.22
C MET A 381 -2.64 16.19 21.30
N LEU A 382 -2.94 17.45 20.96
CA LEU A 382 -2.86 18.60 21.87
C LEU A 382 -4.25 19.10 22.30
N THR A 383 -5.28 18.76 21.54
CA THR A 383 -6.65 19.08 21.89
C THR A 383 -7.20 18.06 22.88
N GLN A 384 -7.66 18.55 24.04
CA GLN A 384 -8.40 17.73 24.99
C GLN A 384 -9.63 17.11 24.31
N CYS A 385 -9.78 15.80 24.43
CA CYS A 385 -10.92 15.05 23.89
C CYS A 385 -11.86 14.66 25.04
N ASP A 386 -13.14 14.44 24.73
CA ASP A 386 -14.10 13.89 25.70
C ASP A 386 -13.93 12.37 25.82
N ASP A 387 -13.64 11.70 24.70
CA ASP A 387 -13.29 10.29 24.68
C ASP A 387 -12.38 9.98 23.48
N VAL A 388 -11.62 8.89 23.62
CA VAL A 388 -10.70 8.35 22.62
C VAL A 388 -10.95 6.87 22.48
N ALA A 389 -10.92 6.35 21.25
CA ALA A 389 -10.95 4.94 20.99
C ALA A 389 -9.86 4.51 20.01
N ILE A 390 -9.37 3.29 20.18
CA ILE A 390 -8.59 2.56 19.19
C ILE A 390 -9.44 1.39 18.72
N ALA A 391 -9.53 1.17 17.41
CA ALA A 391 -10.32 0.08 16.83
C ALA A 391 -9.62 -0.53 15.62
N SER A 392 -9.85 -1.81 15.40
CA SER A 392 -9.54 -2.54 14.17
C SER A 392 -10.55 -2.19 13.07
N GLY A 393 -10.11 -2.15 11.82
CA GLY A 393 -11.01 -2.10 10.67
C GLY A 393 -10.36 -2.71 9.43
N ASP A 394 -11.17 -3.36 8.59
CA ASP A 394 -10.69 -4.04 7.39
C ASP A 394 -10.42 -3.02 6.28
N PRO A 395 -9.21 -3.00 5.68
CA PRO A 395 -8.97 -2.14 4.53
C PRO A 395 -9.73 -2.62 3.29
N PRO A 396 -9.85 -1.76 2.25
CA PRO A 396 -10.29 -2.22 0.94
C PRO A 396 -9.44 -3.39 0.47
N GLN A 397 -10.08 -4.47 0.02
CA GLN A 397 -9.42 -5.68 -0.46
C GLN A 397 -8.61 -5.37 -1.73
N ARG A 398 -7.30 -5.18 -1.55
CA ARG A 398 -6.32 -4.97 -2.62
C ARG A 398 -5.13 -5.86 -2.34
N TRP A 399 -4.43 -6.24 -3.41
CA TRP A 399 -3.20 -7.01 -3.31
C TRP A 399 -2.23 -6.34 -2.32
N ASN A 400 -1.68 -7.13 -1.40
CA ASN A 400 -0.72 -6.74 -0.35
C ASN A 400 -1.21 -5.76 0.75
N ASN A 401 -2.50 -5.40 0.80
CA ASN A 401 -3.01 -4.68 1.97
C ASN A 401 -2.99 -5.61 3.20
N PRO A 402 -2.69 -5.09 4.42
CA PRO A 402 -2.79 -5.89 5.63
C PRO A 402 -4.22 -6.35 5.88
N GLY A 403 -4.39 -7.41 6.69
CA GLY A 403 -5.71 -7.91 7.06
C GLY A 403 -6.55 -6.88 7.82
N THR A 404 -5.90 -6.06 8.64
CA THR A 404 -6.54 -5.03 9.48
C THR A 404 -5.73 -3.74 9.48
N PHE A 405 -6.39 -2.62 9.74
CA PHE A 405 -5.76 -1.38 10.20
C PHE A 405 -6.22 -1.01 11.61
N LYS A 406 -5.31 -0.46 12.41
CA LYS A 406 -5.66 0.17 13.70
C LYS A 406 -5.96 1.65 13.53
N TYR A 407 -7.20 2.04 13.79
CA TYR A 407 -7.70 3.40 13.71
C TYR A 407 -7.70 4.08 15.08
N LEU A 408 -7.31 5.34 15.11
CA LEU A 408 -7.57 6.25 16.23
C LEU A 408 -8.84 7.04 15.95
N LEU A 409 -9.79 6.99 16.88
CA LEU A 409 -10.99 7.81 16.87
C LEU A 409 -10.95 8.74 18.07
N THR A 410 -11.07 10.03 17.82
CA THR A 410 -11.12 11.06 18.86
C THR A 410 -12.44 11.79 18.78
N HIS A 411 -13.06 12.00 19.94
CA HIS A 411 -14.36 12.61 20.01
C HIS A 411 -14.34 13.79 20.97
N ARG A 412 -15.02 14.87 20.55
CA ARG A 412 -15.18 16.10 21.31
C ARG A 412 -16.59 16.65 21.11
N ARG A 413 -17.33 16.85 22.20
CA ARG A 413 -18.67 17.42 22.26
C ARG A 413 -18.58 18.90 22.62
N THR A 414 -19.01 19.76 21.71
CA THR A 414 -19.15 21.20 21.96
C THR A 414 -20.63 21.57 22.06
N LEU A 415 -21.05 22.13 23.19
CA LEU A 415 -22.40 22.68 23.33
C LEU A 415 -22.47 24.05 22.64
N GLY A 416 -23.00 24.09 21.42
CA GLY A 416 -23.30 25.35 20.72
C GLY A 416 -22.08 26.15 20.23
N GLY A 417 -20.95 25.48 19.98
CA GLY A 417 -19.71 26.11 19.50
C GLY A 417 -18.97 25.26 18.47
N SER A 418 -17.94 25.83 17.84
CA SER A 418 -17.03 25.11 16.95
C SER A 418 -16.08 24.20 17.73
N SER A 419 -15.68 23.08 17.11
CA SER A 419 -14.65 22.18 17.61
C SER A 419 -13.44 22.26 16.68
N SER A 420 -12.24 22.19 17.23
CA SER A 420 -10.98 22.18 16.49
C SER A 420 -10.06 21.14 17.09
N PHE A 421 -9.47 20.28 16.26
CA PHE A 421 -8.44 19.34 16.68
C PHE A 421 -7.07 19.84 16.24
N GLN A 422 -6.11 19.80 17.16
CA GLN A 422 -4.72 20.18 16.95
C GLN A 422 -3.84 18.99 17.31
N SER A 423 -3.05 18.54 16.35
CA SER A 423 -2.13 17.42 16.51
C SER A 423 -0.89 17.60 15.66
N VAL A 424 0.20 16.97 16.07
CA VAL A 424 1.43 16.84 15.28
C VAL A 424 1.60 15.38 14.89
N ILE A 425 1.80 15.12 13.61
CA ILE A 425 2.10 13.79 13.08
C ILE A 425 3.58 13.75 12.70
N GLU A 426 4.31 12.82 13.31
CA GLU A 426 5.74 12.61 13.16
C GLU A 426 5.98 11.21 12.58
N SER A 427 6.61 11.10 11.42
CA SER A 427 7.10 9.83 10.89
C SER A 427 8.61 9.73 11.09
N TYR A 428 9.11 8.67 11.70
CA TYR A 428 10.55 8.53 11.99
C TYR A 428 11.03 7.08 11.81
N ASP A 429 12.34 6.92 11.59
CA ASP A 429 13.01 5.63 11.39
C ASP A 429 14.01 5.46 12.54
N GLY A 430 13.78 4.48 13.40
CA GLY A 430 14.53 4.30 14.64
C GLY A 430 14.16 5.28 15.74
N GLU A 431 14.89 6.38 15.82
CA GLU A 431 14.74 7.38 16.89
C GLU A 431 13.91 8.58 16.44
N ARG A 432 13.09 9.12 17.37
CA ARG A 432 12.35 10.36 17.15
C ARG A 432 13.30 11.53 16.90
N PHE A 433 12.87 12.49 16.09
CA PHE A 433 13.60 13.75 15.92
C PHE A 433 12.93 14.91 16.64
N ILE A 434 11.65 14.79 16.99
CA ILE A 434 10.94 15.74 17.84
C ILE A 434 11.19 15.41 19.32
N GLU A 435 11.83 16.34 20.02
CA GLU A 435 11.99 16.29 21.47
C GLU A 435 10.65 16.57 22.16
N GLN A 436 10.00 17.65 21.76
CA GLN A 436 8.81 18.17 22.44
C GLN A 436 7.84 18.86 21.49
N VAL A 437 6.54 18.69 21.77
CA VAL A 437 5.44 19.43 21.13
C VAL A 437 4.62 20.11 22.22
N THR A 438 4.39 21.41 22.10
CA THR A 438 3.54 22.20 23.00
C THR A 438 2.60 23.10 22.22
N GLU A 439 1.34 23.20 22.65
CA GLU A 439 0.46 24.29 22.23
C GLU A 439 1.02 25.63 22.73
N VAL A 440 0.91 26.68 21.92
CA VAL A 440 1.32 28.03 22.30
C VAL A 440 0.18 29.03 22.04
N PRO A 441 0.03 30.06 22.90
CA PRO A 441 -1.08 31.01 22.79
C PRO A 441 -0.97 31.84 21.51
N VAL A 442 -2.13 32.13 20.91
CA VAL A 442 -2.26 33.06 19.78
C VAL A 442 -3.21 34.18 20.15
N THR A 443 -2.73 35.41 20.12
CA THR A 443 -3.58 36.60 20.25
C THR A 443 -4.13 36.92 18.85
N SER A 444 -5.43 36.72 18.66
CA SER A 444 -6.11 37.02 17.41
C SER A 444 -7.61 37.24 17.60
N SER A 445 -8.24 37.98 16.68
CA SER A 445 -9.70 38.03 16.53
C SER A 445 -10.26 36.86 15.73
N ASP A 446 -9.42 36.06 15.05
CA ASP A 446 -9.82 34.83 14.39
C ASP A 446 -9.98 33.70 15.42
N PRO A 447 -11.21 33.17 15.62
CA PRO A 447 -11.46 32.09 16.57
C PRO A 447 -10.83 30.74 16.20
N THR A 448 -10.34 30.60 14.96
CA THR A 448 -9.64 29.41 14.45
C THR A 448 -8.12 29.49 14.59
N ALA A 449 -7.57 30.64 14.95
CA ALA A 449 -6.13 30.83 15.08
C ALA A 449 -5.54 29.92 16.17
N ARG A 450 -4.59 29.05 15.80
CA ARG A 450 -3.89 28.11 16.70
C ARG A 450 -2.43 28.04 16.33
N ALA A 451 -1.57 27.70 17.29
CA ALA A 451 -0.17 27.48 17.04
C ALA A 451 0.41 26.37 17.91
N VAL A 452 1.43 25.69 17.38
CA VAL A 452 2.28 24.74 18.10
C VAL A 452 3.72 25.21 18.08
N ARG A 453 4.44 24.90 19.14
CA ARG A 453 5.90 24.94 19.18
C ARG A 453 6.42 23.51 19.21
N VAL A 454 7.30 23.20 18.25
CA VAL A 454 7.94 21.90 18.09
C VAL A 454 9.43 22.10 18.29
N THR A 455 9.98 21.49 19.34
CA THR A 455 11.43 21.48 19.59
C THR A 455 12.00 20.17 19.07
N LEU A 456 13.01 20.26 18.22
CA LEU A 456 13.72 19.12 17.65
C LEU A 456 14.90 18.76 18.53
N ASN A 457 15.32 17.49 18.50
CA ASN A 457 16.52 16.99 19.20
C ASN A 457 17.83 17.70 18.76
N SER A 458 17.81 18.43 17.64
CA SER A 458 18.91 19.28 17.20
C SER A 458 19.02 20.61 17.96
N GLY A 459 18.01 20.94 18.78
CA GLY A 459 17.85 22.24 19.43
C GLY A 459 17.10 23.28 18.58
N ARG A 460 16.83 23.01 17.30
CA ARG A 460 15.96 23.85 16.47
C ARG A 460 14.54 23.86 17.05
N THR A 461 13.90 25.02 17.03
CA THR A 461 12.49 25.16 17.43
C THR A 461 11.68 25.74 16.29
N ASP A 462 10.59 25.06 15.95
CA ASP A 462 9.62 25.45 14.93
C ASP A 462 8.31 25.91 15.59
N TYR A 463 7.92 27.15 15.31
CA TYR A 463 6.57 27.64 15.59
C TYR A 463 5.72 27.49 14.33
N ILE A 464 4.63 26.75 14.43
CA ILE A 464 3.72 26.48 13.31
C ILE A 464 2.35 26.99 13.69
N ALA A 465 1.83 27.95 12.92
CA ALA A 465 0.57 28.62 13.19
C ALA A 465 -0.40 28.49 12.01
N SER A 466 -1.69 28.34 12.32
CA SER A 466 -2.78 28.29 11.34
C SER A 466 -3.93 29.19 11.77
N ALA A 467 -4.49 29.94 10.83
CA ALA A 467 -5.67 30.78 11.00
C ALA A 467 -6.53 30.66 9.72
N THR A 468 -7.66 29.95 9.80
CA THR A 468 -8.38 29.50 8.60
C THR A 468 -9.57 30.36 8.25
N VAL A 469 -9.97 31.32 9.10
CA VAL A 469 -11.03 32.25 8.73
C VAL A 469 -10.50 33.18 7.67
N ARG A 470 -11.14 33.16 6.49
CA ARG A 470 -10.85 34.12 5.43
C ARG A 470 -11.45 35.48 5.82
N PRO A 471 -10.65 36.53 6.08
CA PRO A 471 -11.21 37.85 6.31
C PRO A 471 -11.84 38.36 5.00
N THR A 472 -13.04 38.93 5.08
CA THR A 472 -13.71 39.61 3.97
C THR A 472 -13.34 41.10 3.89
N GLY A 473 -12.26 41.51 4.57
CA GLY A 473 -11.83 42.88 4.77
C GLY A 473 -10.34 42.96 5.05
N GLU A 474 -9.93 43.87 5.95
CA GLU A 474 -8.52 44.03 6.32
C GLU A 474 -7.91 42.72 6.85
N PRO A 475 -6.61 42.47 6.59
CA PRO A 475 -5.90 41.34 7.16
C PRO A 475 -6.02 41.33 8.68
N VAL A 476 -6.22 40.13 9.25
CA VAL A 476 -6.25 39.94 10.70
C VAL A 476 -4.84 39.63 11.14
N GLU A 477 -4.29 40.45 12.03
CA GLU A 477 -3.00 40.16 12.65
C GLU A 477 -3.13 39.05 13.70
N HIS A 478 -2.15 38.15 13.72
CA HIS A 478 -2.03 37.05 14.66
C HIS A 478 -0.67 37.13 15.36
N THR A 479 -0.65 37.27 16.69
CA THR A 479 0.59 37.24 17.49
C THR A 479 0.74 35.88 18.15
N VAL A 480 1.83 35.18 17.86
CA VAL A 480 2.10 33.82 18.37
C VAL A 480 3.12 33.91 19.50
N ASP A 481 2.70 33.62 20.74
CA ASP A 481 3.54 33.55 21.94
C ASP A 481 4.52 34.74 22.11
N ASP A 482 4.07 35.95 21.74
CA ASP A 482 4.88 37.18 21.66
C ASP A 482 6.20 37.03 20.86
N THR A 483 6.30 35.99 20.04
CA THR A 483 7.51 35.58 19.32
C THR A 483 7.54 36.17 17.92
N PHE A 484 6.42 36.09 17.19
CA PHE A 484 6.28 36.66 15.86
C PHE A 484 4.82 37.05 15.59
N THR A 485 4.62 37.91 14.59
CA THR A 485 3.31 38.29 14.07
C THR A 485 3.17 37.94 12.60
N PHE A 486 1.98 37.55 12.18
CA PHE A 486 1.65 37.29 10.78
C PHE A 486 0.17 37.60 10.51
N ASP A 487 -0.21 37.77 9.25
CA ASP A 487 -1.59 38.08 8.82
C ASP A 487 -2.13 37.11 7.75
N GLY A 488 -1.49 35.95 7.64
CA GLY A 488 -1.79 34.91 6.66
C GLY A 488 -2.63 33.76 7.19
N ALA A 489 -2.90 32.77 6.34
CA ALA A 489 -3.66 31.59 6.72
C ALA A 489 -2.81 30.52 7.43
N PHE A 490 -1.50 30.53 7.16
CA PHE A 490 -0.55 29.60 7.76
C PHE A 490 0.84 30.22 7.79
N ALA A 491 1.56 30.01 8.88
CA ALA A 491 2.91 30.52 9.05
C ALA A 491 3.79 29.48 9.76
N VAL A 492 5.07 29.45 9.38
CA VAL A 492 6.12 28.75 10.11
C VAL A 492 7.22 29.75 10.42
N TYR A 493 7.73 29.72 11.64
CA TYR A 493 8.91 30.47 12.04
C TYR A 493 9.85 29.57 12.84
N SER A 494 11.09 29.46 12.39
CA SER A 494 12.09 28.54 12.92
C SER A 494 13.28 29.31 13.49
N VAL A 495 13.75 28.88 14.66
CA VAL A 495 14.98 29.35 15.28
C VAL A 495 15.96 28.21 15.50
N ASP A 496 17.24 28.50 15.31
CA ASP A 496 18.32 27.56 15.62
C ASP A 496 18.48 27.36 17.13
N ALA A 497 19.37 26.44 17.53
CA ALA A 497 19.65 26.15 18.94
C ALA A 497 20.24 27.35 19.73
N SER A 498 20.71 28.40 19.05
CA SER A 498 21.21 29.63 19.65
C SER A 498 20.15 30.74 19.71
N GLY A 499 18.96 30.50 19.16
CA GLY A 499 17.87 31.47 19.06
C GLY A 499 17.97 32.42 17.86
N ASN A 500 18.86 32.16 16.90
CA ASN A 500 18.92 32.97 15.68
C ASN A 500 17.80 32.54 14.71
N HIS A 501 17.28 33.49 13.94
CA HIS A 501 16.35 33.22 12.84
C HIS A 501 16.97 32.22 11.85
N GLU A 502 16.28 31.11 11.57
CA GLU A 502 16.76 30.09 10.63
C GLU A 502 15.88 30.05 9.38
N HIS A 503 14.55 30.03 9.55
CA HIS A 503 13.59 29.90 8.46
C HIS A 503 12.27 30.59 8.79
N ALA A 504 11.59 31.12 7.77
CA ALA A 504 10.20 31.53 7.88
C ALA A 504 9.42 31.13 6.61
N TYR A 505 8.14 30.82 6.78
CA TYR A 505 7.18 30.53 5.71
C TYR A 505 5.88 31.27 5.99
N LEU A 506 5.30 31.88 4.97
CA LEU A 506 4.01 32.55 5.07
C LEU A 506 3.15 32.16 3.88
N LEU A 507 1.96 31.63 4.15
CA LEU A 507 0.92 31.34 3.16
C LEU A 507 -0.23 32.32 3.33
N ASN A 508 -0.62 32.94 2.22
CA ASN A 508 -1.82 33.74 2.11
C ASN A 508 -1.88 34.97 3.02
N GLY A 509 -0.71 35.50 3.38
CA GLY A 509 -0.52 36.70 4.19
C GLY A 509 0.37 37.72 3.50
N THR A 510 0.36 38.95 3.98
CA THR A 510 1.17 40.04 3.50
C THR A 510 2.51 40.13 4.23
N THR A 511 2.54 39.97 5.56
CA THR A 511 3.77 40.08 6.36
C THR A 511 3.97 38.97 7.37
N LEU A 512 5.23 38.70 7.67
CA LEU A 512 5.67 37.96 8.85
C LEU A 512 6.78 38.76 9.52
N ASP A 513 6.52 39.23 10.72
CA ASP A 513 7.39 40.13 11.47
C ASP A 513 7.88 39.47 12.77
N VAL A 514 9.17 39.66 13.07
CA VAL A 514 9.84 39.10 14.25
C VAL A 514 10.66 40.19 14.91
N GLY A 515 10.39 40.49 16.19
CA GLY A 515 11.17 41.48 16.95
C GLY A 515 11.24 42.88 16.32
N GLY A 516 10.26 43.25 15.48
CA GLY A 516 10.24 44.51 14.73
C GLY A 516 10.96 44.49 13.37
N GLU A 517 11.48 43.34 12.95
CA GLU A 517 12.01 43.10 11.60
C GLU A 517 10.99 42.33 10.75
N THR A 518 10.73 42.80 9.53
CA THR A 518 9.90 42.09 8.54
C THR A 518 10.74 41.06 7.81
N LEU A 519 10.55 39.77 8.09
CA LEU A 519 11.27 38.69 7.42
C LEU A 519 10.65 38.35 6.06
N ILE A 520 9.32 38.46 5.95
CA ILE A 520 8.57 38.24 4.70
C ILE A 520 7.64 39.42 4.47
N GLU A 521 7.69 39.96 3.25
CA GLU A 521 6.70 40.91 2.72
C GLU A 521 6.31 40.42 1.32
N GLN A 522 5.02 40.18 1.09
CA GLN A 522 4.52 39.66 -0.18
C GLN A 522 3.08 40.10 -0.48
N ARG A 523 2.65 39.81 -1.71
CA ARG A 523 1.24 39.77 -2.05
C ARG A 523 0.64 38.45 -1.52
N PRO A 524 -0.54 38.47 -0.87
CA PRO A 524 -1.08 37.27 -0.20
C PRO A 524 -1.72 36.29 -1.20
N ARG A 525 -2.36 36.79 -2.25
CA ARG A 525 -3.08 35.96 -3.23
C ARG A 525 -3.24 36.65 -4.58
N VAL A 526 -3.47 35.85 -5.62
CA VAL A 526 -4.10 36.30 -6.87
C VAL A 526 -5.58 35.97 -6.81
N GLU A 527 -6.45 36.89 -7.23
CA GLU A 527 -7.89 36.68 -7.21
C GLU A 527 -8.55 37.39 -8.38
N GLY A 528 -9.72 36.89 -8.76
CA GLY A 528 -10.39 37.34 -9.97
C GLY A 528 -11.58 36.50 -10.34
N VAL A 529 -11.92 36.50 -11.62
CA VAL A 529 -12.99 35.70 -12.21
C VAL A 529 -12.47 34.76 -13.29
N VAL A 530 -13.12 33.62 -13.43
CA VAL A 530 -12.93 32.69 -14.55
C VAL A 530 -13.65 33.26 -15.78
N GLU A 531 -12.90 33.60 -16.82
CA GLU A 531 -13.50 34.06 -18.09
C GLU A 531 -13.95 32.88 -18.94
N ASP A 532 -13.14 31.82 -19.02
CA ASP A 532 -13.41 30.65 -19.85
C ASP A 532 -12.60 29.44 -19.39
N PHE A 533 -12.97 28.24 -19.84
CA PHE A 533 -12.26 26.99 -19.53
C PHE A 533 -12.47 25.94 -20.63
N THR A 534 -11.58 24.95 -20.65
CA THR A 534 -11.68 23.81 -21.56
C THR A 534 -13.00 23.05 -21.36
N ARG A 535 -13.80 22.86 -22.42
CA ARG A 535 -15.12 22.19 -22.36
C ARG A 535 -15.15 20.79 -22.99
N GLU A 536 -14.00 20.31 -23.43
CA GLU A 536 -13.82 19.02 -24.10
C GLU A 536 -13.05 18.06 -23.19
N LEU A 537 -13.21 16.76 -23.41
CA LEU A 537 -12.37 15.74 -22.78
C LEU A 537 -11.00 15.73 -23.46
N THR A 538 -10.02 16.37 -22.83
CA THR A 538 -8.64 16.46 -23.30
C THR A 538 -7.65 16.29 -22.15
N LEU A 539 -6.38 16.02 -22.48
CA LEU A 539 -5.26 15.97 -21.54
C LEU A 539 -4.55 17.32 -21.36
N ASP A 540 -4.93 18.34 -22.15
CA ASP A 540 -4.43 19.72 -22.02
C ASP A 540 -5.60 20.65 -21.66
N ASN A 541 -5.94 20.67 -20.37
CA ASN A 541 -7.01 21.52 -19.84
C ASN A 541 -6.43 22.88 -19.42
N ALA A 542 -7.26 23.93 -19.54
CA ALA A 542 -6.86 25.28 -19.19
C ALA A 542 -8.02 26.09 -18.60
N LEU A 543 -7.65 27.09 -17.81
CA LEU A 543 -8.52 28.11 -17.23
C LEU A 543 -8.06 29.49 -17.71
N GLN A 544 -8.94 30.22 -18.37
CA GLN A 544 -8.70 31.62 -18.73
C GLN A 544 -9.24 32.48 -17.60
N ILE A 545 -8.39 33.33 -17.04
CA ILE A 545 -8.69 34.11 -15.84
C ILE A 545 -8.54 35.60 -16.09
N GLN A 546 -9.35 36.38 -15.39
CA GLN A 546 -9.20 37.82 -15.24
C GLN A 546 -8.96 38.18 -13.78
N VAL A 547 -7.80 38.73 -13.49
CA VAL A 547 -7.41 39.24 -12.17
C VAL A 547 -8.14 40.57 -11.91
N THR A 548 -8.88 40.66 -10.81
CA THR A 548 -9.69 41.84 -10.45
C THR A 548 -9.04 42.70 -9.36
N SER A 549 -8.04 42.16 -8.68
CA SER A 549 -7.32 42.82 -7.58
C SER A 549 -5.82 42.79 -7.88
N GLY A 550 -5.15 43.95 -7.92
CA GLY A 550 -3.72 44.06 -8.25
C GLY A 550 -3.37 43.73 -9.72
N SER A 551 -2.07 43.76 -10.04
CA SER A 551 -1.55 43.40 -11.38
C SER A 551 -0.92 42.02 -11.39
N LEU A 552 -1.06 41.32 -12.52
CA LEU A 552 -0.28 40.13 -12.84
C LEU A 552 0.89 40.54 -13.74
N ASP A 553 2.11 40.15 -13.39
CA ASP A 553 3.26 40.27 -14.28
C ASP A 553 3.85 38.89 -14.56
N THR A 554 4.80 38.82 -15.49
CA THR A 554 5.42 37.55 -15.88
C THR A 554 6.13 36.86 -14.71
N GLN A 555 6.76 37.61 -13.80
CA GLN A 555 7.46 37.02 -12.66
C GLN A 555 6.50 36.41 -11.64
N LEU A 556 5.39 37.09 -11.37
CA LEU A 556 4.33 36.56 -10.51
C LEU A 556 3.63 35.37 -11.18
N ALA A 557 3.38 35.44 -12.49
CA ALA A 557 2.78 34.35 -13.24
C ALA A 557 3.64 33.07 -13.22
N GLU A 558 4.95 33.19 -13.36
CA GLU A 558 5.89 32.06 -13.25
C GLU A 558 5.82 31.40 -11.86
N LYS A 559 5.62 32.17 -10.79
CA LYS A 559 5.46 31.66 -9.42
C LYS A 559 4.13 30.92 -9.19
N LEU A 560 3.15 31.06 -10.08
CA LEU A 560 1.89 30.33 -9.96
C LEU A 560 2.05 28.85 -10.34
N VAL A 561 3.08 28.47 -11.09
CA VAL A 561 3.31 27.08 -11.46
C VAL A 561 3.63 26.24 -10.22
N GLY A 562 2.91 25.13 -10.03
CA GLY A 562 2.91 24.29 -8.83
C GLY A 562 1.98 24.80 -7.71
N SER A 563 1.36 25.97 -7.87
CA SER A 563 0.32 26.46 -6.96
C SER A 563 -1.05 25.89 -7.35
N TRP A 564 -2.04 26.08 -6.47
CA TRP A 564 -3.42 25.62 -6.69
C TRP A 564 -4.36 26.80 -6.90
N VAL A 565 -5.16 26.73 -7.97
CA VAL A 565 -6.30 27.63 -8.20
C VAL A 565 -7.56 27.03 -7.61
N TYR A 566 -8.26 27.82 -6.80
CA TYR A 566 -9.55 27.49 -6.22
C TYR A 566 -10.61 28.36 -6.90
N ALA A 567 -11.38 27.77 -7.81
CA ALA A 567 -12.46 28.41 -8.52
C ALA A 567 -13.83 27.98 -7.97
N ASP A 568 -14.80 28.88 -7.99
CA ASP A 568 -16.17 28.59 -7.61
C ASP A 568 -16.74 27.46 -8.49
N ALA A 569 -17.19 26.38 -7.85
CA ALA A 569 -17.87 25.29 -8.53
C ALA A 569 -19.37 25.58 -8.69
N VAL A 570 -19.99 24.99 -9.72
CA VAL A 570 -21.44 25.15 -9.97
C VAL A 570 -22.31 24.39 -8.97
N ASP A 571 -21.75 23.40 -8.29
CA ASP A 571 -22.38 22.61 -7.23
C ASP A 571 -21.42 22.43 -6.03
N GLU A 572 -21.77 21.58 -5.08
CA GLU A 572 -21.02 21.38 -3.82
C GLU A 572 -19.63 20.74 -4.01
N ARG A 573 -19.22 20.42 -5.24
CA ARG A 573 -17.89 19.88 -5.55
C ARG A 573 -16.80 20.94 -5.41
N ASN A 574 -15.55 20.48 -5.36
CA ASN A 574 -14.39 21.34 -5.20
C ASN A 574 -13.79 21.73 -6.57
N GLY A 575 -13.73 23.02 -6.87
CA GLY A 575 -13.09 23.57 -8.06
C GLY A 575 -11.59 23.85 -7.86
N ALA A 576 -10.84 22.87 -7.37
CA ALA A 576 -9.41 23.02 -7.08
C ALA A 576 -8.54 22.32 -8.14
N TYR A 577 -7.61 23.07 -8.75
CA TYR A 577 -6.73 22.57 -9.80
C TYR A 577 -5.29 23.02 -9.58
N GLU A 578 -4.33 22.15 -9.89
CA GLU A 578 -2.92 22.49 -9.91
C GLU A 578 -2.60 23.29 -11.18
N VAL A 579 -1.87 24.38 -11.03
CA VAL A 579 -1.38 25.17 -12.15
C VAL A 579 -0.06 24.56 -12.62
N VAL A 580 -0.08 23.84 -13.74
CA VAL A 580 1.12 23.20 -14.31
C VAL A 580 1.87 24.08 -15.31
N GLY A 581 1.29 25.23 -15.66
CA GLY A 581 1.86 26.19 -16.59
C GLY A 581 1.02 27.47 -16.68
N VAL A 582 1.60 28.54 -17.20
CA VAL A 582 0.89 29.81 -17.43
C VAL A 582 1.25 30.37 -18.80
N GLU A 583 0.25 30.81 -19.56
CA GLU A 583 0.38 31.37 -20.90
C GLU A 583 -0.43 32.67 -21.04
N ASN A 584 -0.21 33.40 -22.15
CA ASN A 584 -0.99 34.59 -22.53
C ASN A 584 -1.11 35.65 -21.41
N VAL A 585 -0.03 35.83 -20.66
CA VAL A 585 0.00 36.74 -19.50
C VAL A 585 -0.07 38.19 -19.94
N THR A 586 -1.03 38.92 -19.41
CA THR A 586 -1.14 40.38 -19.44
C THR A 586 -1.16 40.93 -18.02
N SER A 587 -1.30 42.25 -17.87
CA SER A 587 -1.44 42.88 -16.55
C SER A 587 -2.66 42.43 -15.75
N THR A 588 -3.68 41.86 -16.41
CA THR A 588 -4.98 41.51 -15.81
C THR A 588 -5.53 40.17 -16.25
N THR A 589 -4.90 39.48 -17.21
CA THR A 589 -5.39 38.19 -17.71
C THR A 589 -4.26 37.19 -17.87
N ALA A 590 -4.59 35.91 -17.77
CA ALA A 590 -3.69 34.81 -18.08
C ALA A 590 -4.48 33.54 -18.42
N THR A 591 -3.80 32.59 -19.05
CA THR A 591 -4.27 31.22 -19.22
C THR A 591 -3.49 30.32 -18.28
N LEU A 592 -4.14 29.76 -17.27
CA LEU A 592 -3.57 28.73 -16.40
C LEU A 592 -3.74 27.37 -17.07
N LYS A 593 -2.65 26.61 -17.18
CA LYS A 593 -2.68 25.22 -17.63
C LYS A 593 -2.94 24.31 -16.44
N LEU A 594 -3.87 23.37 -16.60
CA LEU A 594 -4.29 22.41 -15.58
C LEU A 594 -3.84 20.97 -15.91
N GLY A 595 -3.21 20.77 -17.08
CA GLY A 595 -2.76 19.46 -17.54
C GLY A 595 -3.93 18.48 -17.70
N GLU A 596 -3.78 17.27 -17.17
CA GLU A 596 -4.77 16.20 -17.30
C GLU A 596 -6.04 16.40 -16.43
N GLN A 597 -6.08 17.43 -15.57
CA GLN A 597 -7.23 17.67 -14.69
C GLN A 597 -8.38 18.32 -15.47
N THR A 598 -9.46 17.57 -15.68
CA THR A 598 -10.63 18.04 -16.44
C THR A 598 -11.58 18.89 -15.59
N THR A 599 -12.19 19.88 -16.24
CA THR A 599 -13.33 20.67 -15.70
C THR A 599 -14.67 20.03 -16.03
N VAL A 600 -14.69 18.95 -16.83
CA VAL A 600 -15.89 18.18 -17.15
C VAL A 600 -16.35 17.42 -15.92
N LYS A 601 -17.63 17.60 -15.59
CA LYS A 601 -18.30 16.97 -14.45
C LYS A 601 -18.80 15.58 -14.79
N GLU A 602 -19.59 15.49 -15.87
CA GLU A 602 -20.21 14.28 -16.38
C GLU A 602 -20.74 14.50 -17.81
N PHE A 603 -21.20 13.43 -18.47
CA PHE A 603 -21.96 13.56 -19.70
C PHE A 603 -23.34 14.12 -19.41
N THR A 604 -23.86 14.97 -20.30
CA THR A 604 -25.25 15.45 -20.23
C THR A 604 -26.24 14.28 -20.29
N ASP A 605 -25.96 13.29 -21.15
CA ASP A 605 -26.68 12.02 -21.21
C ASP A 605 -25.65 10.87 -21.20
N PRO A 606 -25.58 10.04 -20.14
CA PRO A 606 -24.67 8.90 -20.08
C PRO A 606 -24.86 7.87 -21.22
N ASN A 607 -26.00 7.86 -21.90
CA ASN A 607 -26.30 6.95 -23.01
C ASN A 607 -26.07 7.57 -24.40
N ASP A 608 -25.85 8.88 -24.47
CA ASP A 608 -25.55 9.61 -25.70
C ASP A 608 -24.31 10.50 -25.50
N PRO A 609 -23.11 9.97 -25.76
CA PRO A 609 -21.87 10.76 -25.68
C PRO A 609 -21.84 11.99 -26.59
N SER A 610 -22.74 12.12 -27.57
CA SER A 610 -22.83 13.30 -28.44
C SER A 610 -23.67 14.45 -27.85
N ALA A 611 -24.38 14.20 -26.74
CA ALA A 611 -25.18 15.20 -26.03
C ALA A 611 -24.33 16.24 -25.26
N GLY A 612 -23.00 16.07 -25.25
CA GLY A 612 -22.06 16.98 -24.61
C GLY A 612 -21.84 16.69 -23.12
N TYR A 613 -21.39 17.72 -22.40
CA TYR A 613 -20.90 17.61 -21.03
C TYR A 613 -21.55 18.64 -20.11
N GLU A 614 -21.72 18.26 -18.84
CA GLU A 614 -21.85 19.20 -17.74
C GLU A 614 -20.47 19.56 -17.18
N TYR A 615 -20.32 20.74 -16.60
CA TYR A 615 -19.04 21.26 -16.13
C TYR A 615 -19.03 21.51 -14.63
N LEU A 616 -17.85 21.40 -14.01
CA LEU A 616 -17.64 21.69 -12.60
C LEU A 616 -17.62 23.20 -12.33
N LEU A 617 -17.21 24.00 -13.31
CA LEU A 617 -17.00 25.43 -13.20
C LEU A 617 -18.06 26.21 -13.99
N GLY A 618 -18.33 27.43 -13.53
CA GLY A 618 -19.13 28.41 -14.26
C GLY A 618 -18.27 29.54 -14.78
N GLU A 619 -18.60 30.06 -15.97
CA GLU A 619 -18.06 31.36 -16.40
C GLU A 619 -18.46 32.44 -15.40
N ASN A 620 -17.57 33.41 -15.17
CA ASN A 620 -17.68 34.49 -14.19
C ASN A 620 -17.71 34.03 -12.72
N GLY A 621 -17.44 32.75 -12.44
CA GLY A 621 -17.16 32.28 -11.08
C GLY A 621 -15.88 32.92 -10.53
N ASN A 622 -15.82 33.19 -9.23
CA ASN A 622 -14.60 33.75 -8.64
C ASN A 622 -13.51 32.68 -8.60
N PHE A 623 -12.26 33.11 -8.60
CA PHE A 623 -11.14 32.25 -8.25
C PHE A 623 -10.20 32.94 -7.25
N SER A 624 -9.43 32.11 -6.55
CA SER A 624 -8.30 32.57 -5.74
C SER A 624 -7.13 31.59 -5.87
N ILE A 625 -5.91 32.14 -5.92
CA ILE A 625 -4.65 31.42 -5.81
C ILE A 625 -3.92 32.01 -4.61
N PRO A 626 -3.95 31.34 -3.44
CA PRO A 626 -3.14 31.70 -2.29
C PRO A 626 -1.65 31.66 -2.67
N LEU A 627 -0.90 32.70 -2.31
CA LEU A 627 0.53 32.77 -2.55
C LEU A 627 1.28 32.43 -1.28
N SER A 628 2.49 31.90 -1.44
CA SER A 628 3.40 31.67 -0.32
C SER A 628 4.78 32.20 -0.59
N SER A 629 5.48 32.58 0.48
CA SER A 629 6.89 32.98 0.45
C SER A 629 7.65 32.30 1.56
N THR A 630 8.96 32.17 1.35
CA THR A 630 9.92 31.66 2.32
C THR A 630 11.04 32.67 2.54
N TRP A 631 11.57 32.69 3.75
CA TRP A 631 12.80 33.40 4.12
C TRP A 631 13.75 32.43 4.80
N SER A 632 15.05 32.60 4.64
CA SER A 632 16.09 31.82 5.33
C SER A 632 17.36 32.65 5.47
N SER A 633 18.08 32.48 6.58
CA SER A 633 19.29 33.24 6.94
C SER A 633 20.51 32.92 6.08
#